data_AF-A0A7D5S7Z0-F1
#
_entry.id   AF-A0A7D5S7Z0-F1
#
_cell.length_a   1.000
_cell.length_b   1.000
_cell.length_c   1.000
_cell.angle_alpha   90.00
_cell.angle_beta   90.00
_cell.angle_gamma   90.00
#
_symmetry.space_group_name_H-M   'P 1'
#
loop_
_entity.id
_entity.type
_entity.pdbx_description
1 polymer ?
#
loop_
_entity_poly.entity_id
_entity_poly.type
_entity_poly.pdbx_seq_one_letter_code
_entity_poly.pdbx_strand_id
1 'polypeptide(L)'
;MKNTRRPVPGYALRMNPSRNIVVFSLGASNVCTPLISSGTVPLNQWSHVALTFTAGTLRVYINGVLNGTLTGQERPIPVPIF
;
A
#
# COMPACT_ATOMS: atom_id res chain seq x y z
N MET A 1 -19.99 -5.75 -27.23
CA MET A 1 -19.66 -6.22 -25.87
C MET A 1 -18.43 -5.47 -25.37
N LYS A 2 -18.58 -4.45 -24.53
CA LYS A 2 -17.46 -3.71 -23.97
C LYS A 2 -17.04 -4.44 -22.69
N ASN A 3 -15.92 -5.16 -22.73
CA ASN A 3 -15.39 -5.88 -21.59
C ASN A 3 -14.92 -4.88 -20.54
N THR A 4 -15.82 -4.48 -19.63
CA THR A 4 -15.53 -3.58 -18.53
C THR A 4 -15.05 -4.42 -17.37
N ARG A 5 -13.79 -4.89 -17.44
CA ARG A 5 -13.11 -5.33 -16.23
C ARG A 5 -12.99 -4.11 -15.32
N ARG A 6 -13.94 -3.96 -14.39
CA ARG A 6 -13.81 -3.00 -13.30
C ARG A 6 -12.44 -3.27 -12.64
N PRO A 7 -11.61 -2.25 -12.38
CA PRO A 7 -10.38 -2.44 -11.62
C PRO A 7 -10.73 -3.22 -10.35
N VAL A 8 -10.10 -4.38 -10.14
CA VAL A 8 -10.28 -5.13 -8.90
C VAL A 8 -9.55 -4.32 -7.83
N PRO A 9 -10.25 -3.75 -6.84
CA PRO A 9 -9.58 -3.01 -5.78
C PRO A 9 -8.68 -3.97 -5.01
N GLY A 10 -7.47 -3.52 -4.72
CA GLY A 10 -6.46 -4.38 -4.12
C GLY A 10 -5.32 -3.58 -3.53
N TYR A 11 -4.53 -4.26 -2.70
CA TYR A 11 -3.31 -3.72 -2.14
C TYR A 11 -2.15 -4.65 -2.48
N ALA A 12 -0.97 -4.08 -2.67
CA ALA A 12 0.27 -4.84 -2.77
C ALA A 12 1.31 -4.20 -1.88
N LEU A 13 1.94 -5.00 -1.03
CA LEU A 13 3.17 -4.66 -0.34
C LEU A 13 4.33 -5.36 -1.06
N ARG A 14 5.36 -4.61 -1.39
CA ARG A 14 6.57 -5.11 -2.05
C ARG A 14 7.80 -4.44 -1.45
N MET A 15 8.96 -5.05 -1.64
CA MET A 15 10.25 -4.44 -1.33
C MET A 15 10.97 -4.13 -2.64
N ASN A 16 11.56 -2.94 -2.77
CA ASN A 16 12.38 -2.59 -3.93
C ASN A 16 13.85 -3.05 -3.73
N PRO A 17 14.69 -3.06 -4.78
CA PRO A 17 16.11 -3.42 -4.63
C PRO A 17 16.90 -2.53 -3.64
N SER A 18 16.47 -1.28 -3.46
CA SER A 18 17.00 -0.35 -2.46
C SER A 18 16.58 -0.67 -1.02
N ARG A 19 15.78 -1.73 -0.81
CA ARG A 19 15.24 -2.21 0.47
C ARG A 19 14.17 -1.31 1.10
N ASN A 20 13.62 -0.36 0.36
CA ASN A 20 12.43 0.37 0.81
C ASN A 20 11.19 -0.52 0.66
N ILE A 21 10.24 -0.34 1.57
CA ILE A 21 8.89 -0.87 1.44
C ILE A 21 8.13 0.01 0.45
N VAL A 22 7.52 -0.62 -0.54
CA VAL A 22 6.66 0.01 -1.53
C VAL A 22 5.26 -0.57 -1.38
N VAL A 23 4.29 0.32 -1.20
CA VAL A 23 2.90 -0.04 -1.03
C VAL A 23 2.08 0.57 -2.15
N PHE A 24 1.25 -0.25 -2.76
CA PHE A 24 0.31 0.18 -3.79
C PHE A 24 -1.11 -0.07 -3.29
N SER A 25 -1.99 0.91 -3.46
CA SER A 25 -3.43 0.74 -3.40
C SER A 25 -4.03 0.99 -4.77
N LEU A 26 -4.82 0.04 -5.26
CA LEU A 26 -5.61 0.20 -6.47
C LEU A 26 -7.01 0.68 -6.04
N GLY A 27 -7.27 1.98 -6.25
CA GLY A 27 -8.60 2.57 -6.14
C GLY A 27 -9.49 2.25 -7.35
N ALA A 28 -10.74 2.71 -7.32
CA ALA A 28 -11.66 2.65 -8.45
C ALA A 28 -11.22 3.60 -9.59
N SER A 29 -10.50 4.67 -9.25
CA SER A 29 -9.76 5.48 -10.22
C SER A 29 -8.52 4.71 -10.71
N ASN A 30 -8.27 4.69 -12.03
CA ASN A 30 -7.10 4.02 -12.65
C ASN A 30 -5.73 4.62 -12.27
N VAL A 31 -5.66 5.36 -11.17
CA VAL A 31 -4.48 6.03 -10.64
C VAL A 31 -3.92 5.20 -9.49
N CYS A 32 -2.76 4.60 -9.72
CA CYS A 32 -2.01 3.87 -8.71
C CYS A 32 -0.84 4.74 -8.26
N THR A 33 -0.93 5.33 -7.07
CA THR A 33 0.16 6.13 -6.49
C THR A 33 0.90 5.29 -5.45
N PRO A 34 2.19 4.98 -5.64
CA PRO A 34 2.93 4.21 -4.65
C PRO A 34 3.27 5.07 -3.43
N LEU A 35 3.14 4.49 -2.25
CA LEU A 35 3.82 4.95 -1.04
C LEU A 35 5.15 4.22 -0.93
N ILE A 36 6.26 4.95 -0.87
CA ILE A 36 7.61 4.41 -0.67
C ILE A 36 8.10 4.84 0.72
N SER A 37 8.60 3.90 1.51
CA SER A 37 9.17 4.19 2.82
C SER A 37 10.46 5.01 2.68
N SER A 38 10.64 6.02 3.53
CA SER A 38 11.87 6.82 3.61
C SER A 38 13.05 5.99 4.14
N GLY A 39 12.79 5.11 5.11
CA GLY A 39 13.78 4.16 5.62
C GLY A 39 13.86 2.88 4.78
N THR A 40 14.92 2.12 5.06
CA THR A 40 15.21 0.84 4.42
C THR A 40 15.10 -0.31 5.43
N VAL A 41 14.73 -1.49 4.95
CA VAL A 41 14.75 -2.72 5.74
C VAL A 41 16.21 -3.16 5.94
N PRO A 42 16.70 -3.30 7.18
CA PRO A 42 18.04 -3.81 7.45
C PRO A 42 18.18 -5.28 7.06
N LEU A 43 19.37 -5.64 6.57
CA LEU A 43 19.67 -7.01 6.15
C LEU A 43 20.09 -7.86 7.35
N ASN A 44 19.91 -9.18 7.24
CA ASN A 44 20.35 -10.18 8.22
C ASN A 44 19.74 -10.02 9.61
N GLN A 45 18.60 -9.34 9.72
CA GLN A 45 17.85 -9.22 10.95
C GLN A 45 16.35 -9.15 10.66
N TRP A 46 15.54 -9.65 11.59
CA TRP A 46 14.09 -9.53 11.51
C TRP A 46 13.68 -8.06 11.59
N SER A 47 12.74 -7.67 10.73
CA SER A 47 12.13 -6.34 10.75
C SER A 47 10.62 -6.48 10.79
N HIS A 48 9.98 -5.72 11.66
CA HIS A 48 8.53 -5.66 11.73
C HIS A 48 8.02 -4.52 10.83
N VAL A 49 7.20 -4.85 9.85
CA VAL A 49 6.62 -3.86 8.92
C VAL A 49 5.10 -3.87 9.07
N ALA A 50 4.52 -2.69 9.30
CA ALA A 50 3.08 -2.54 9.46
C ALA A 50 2.52 -1.50 8.50
N LEU A 51 1.31 -1.74 7.99
CA LEU A 51 0.55 -0.83 7.17
C LEU A 51 -0.75 -0.48 7.87
N THR A 52 -1.13 0.80 7.85
CA THR A 52 -2.45 1.24 8.31
C THR A 52 -3.14 2.02 7.21
N PHE A 53 -4.41 1.74 6.98
CA PHE A 53 -5.25 2.51 6.09
C PHE A 53 -6.45 3.07 6.86
N THR A 54 -6.52 4.38 7.00
CA THR A 54 -7.59 5.03 7.77
C THR A 54 -8.04 6.29 7.06
N ALA A 55 -9.34 6.42 6.80
CA ALA A 55 -9.95 7.61 6.17
C ALA A 55 -9.18 8.11 4.92
N GLY A 56 -8.78 7.20 4.04
CA GLY A 56 -8.04 7.54 2.81
C GLY A 56 -6.58 7.92 3.01
N THR A 57 -6.04 7.67 4.21
CA THR A 57 -4.62 7.84 4.53
C THR A 57 -3.96 6.48 4.73
N LEU A 58 -3.00 6.17 3.87
CA LEU A 58 -2.12 5.02 3.96
C LEU A 58 -0.84 5.42 4.71
N ARG A 59 -0.42 4.62 5.69
CA ARG A 59 0.84 4.81 6.41
C ARG A 59 1.65 3.52 6.42
N VAL A 60 2.98 3.65 6.37
CA VAL A 60 3.92 2.53 6.51
C VAL A 60 4.83 2.74 7.70
N TYR A 61 5.02 1.69 8.48
CA TYR A 61 5.90 1.66 9.64
C TYR A 61 6.96 0.56 9.49
N ILE A 62 8.19 0.85 9.92
CA ILE A 62 9.30 -0.12 10.00
C ILE A 62 9.80 -0.10 11.45
N ASN A 63 9.78 -1.25 12.11
CA ASN A 63 10.13 -1.44 13.52
C ASN A 63 9.40 -0.44 14.45
N GLY A 64 8.13 -0.17 14.16
CA GLY A 64 7.28 0.76 14.91
C GLY A 64 7.44 2.24 14.55
N VAL A 65 8.43 2.61 13.74
CA VAL A 65 8.67 4.00 13.32
C VAL A 65 7.92 4.31 12.03
N LEU A 66 7.18 5.43 12.00
CA LEU A 66 6.51 5.90 10.79
C LEU A 66 7.55 6.26 9.73
N ASN A 67 7.46 5.62 8.57
CA ASN A 67 8.40 5.78 7.46
C ASN A 67 7.74 6.32 6.18
N GLY A 68 6.44 6.60 6.20
CA GLY A 68 5.78 7.20 5.05
C GLY A 68 4.28 7.36 5.24
N THR A 69 3.71 8.38 4.59
CA THR A 69 2.28 8.66 4.58
C THR A 69 1.86 9.06 3.17
N LEU A 70 0.73 8.51 2.71
CA LEU A 70 0.09 8.87 1.45
C LEU A 70 -1.40 9.13 1.72
N THR A 71 -1.87 10.33 1.38
CA THR A 71 -3.26 10.76 1.57
C THR A 71 -4.04 10.70 0.26
N GLY A 72 -5.36 10.89 0.33
CA GLY A 72 -6.22 10.96 -0.85
C GLY A 72 -6.40 9.61 -1.55
N GLN A 73 -6.12 8.50 -0.87
CA GLN A 73 -6.39 7.18 -1.40
C GLN A 73 -7.87 6.85 -1.25
N GLU A 74 -8.48 6.38 -2.33
CA GLU A 74 -9.84 5.85 -2.29
C GLU A 74 -9.88 4.61 -1.37
N ARG A 75 -10.94 4.49 -0.57
CA ARG A 75 -11.11 3.31 0.28
C ARG A 75 -11.24 2.05 -0.61
N PRO A 76 -10.47 0.97 -0.36
CA PRO A 76 -10.69 -0.29 -1.05
C PRO A 76 -12.15 -0.74 -0.86
N ILE A 77 -12.86 -1.05 -1.95
CA ILE A 77 -14.24 -1.54 -1.87
C ILE A 77 -14.18 -2.93 -1.21
N PRO A 78 -14.86 -3.15 -0.07
CA PRO A 78 -14.92 -4.48 0.54
C PRO A 78 -15.63 -5.45 -0.42
N VAL A 79 -15.07 -6.65 -0.60
CA VAL A 79 -15.79 -7.73 -1.30
C VAL A 79 -16.96 -8.15 -0.39
N PRO A 80 -18.22 -8.09 -0.85
CA PRO A 80 -19.34 -8.63 -0.09
C PRO A 80 -19.18 -10.16 0.03
N ILE A 81 -19.26 -10.69 1.24
CA ILE A 81 -19.50 -12.11 1.46
C ILE A 81 -20.97 -12.39 1.12
N PHE A 82 -21.21 -13.27 0.15
CA PHE A 82 -22.54 -13.86 -0.10
C PHE A 82 -22.63 -15.18 0.65
#